data_AF-A0A1M7I161-F1
#
_entry.id   AF-A0A1M7I161-F1
#
_cell.length_a   1.000
_cell.length_b   1.000
_cell.length_c   1.000
_cell.angle_alpha   90.00
_cell.angle_beta   90.00
_cell.angle_gamma   90.00
#
_symmetry.space_group_name_H-M   'P 1'
#
loop_
_entity.id
_entity.type
_entity.pdbx_description
1 polymer ?
#
loop_
_entity_poly.entity_id
_entity_poly.type
_entity_poly.pdbx_seq_one_letter_code
_entity_poly.pdbx_strand_id
1 'polypeptide(L)' 'MGKPENEENFEVFTVDGDIKVYVKKELLEAMEAGEKVFRFLIPEYGWHYLVFLNNEK' A
#
# COMPACT_ATOMS: atom_id res chain seq x y z
N MET A 1 -17.11 -0.36 -6.36
CA MET A 1 -16.05 0.58 -5.93
C MET A 1 -15.22 -0.12 -4.86
N GLY A 2 -13.91 -0.27 -5.06
CA GLY A 2 -13.02 -1.00 -4.14
C GLY A 2 -12.63 -0.19 -2.89
N LYS A 3 -13.58 0.56 -2.33
CA LYS A 3 -13.37 1.43 -1.18
C LYS A 3 -13.77 0.65 0.08
N PRO A 4 -12.86 0.44 1.05
CA PRO A 4 -13.21 -0.22 2.29
C PRO A 4 -14.23 0.62 3.08
N GLU A 5 -15.17 -0.06 3.75
CA GLU A 5 -16.20 0.60 4.55
C GLU A 5 -15.65 1.32 5.79
N ASN A 6 -14.41 1.00 6.18
CA ASN A 6 -13.76 1.50 7.39
C ASN A 6 -12.36 2.05 7.08
N GLU A 7 -12.31 3.26 6.51
CA GLU A 7 -11.09 3.89 5.99
C GLU A 7 -10.03 4.18 7.06
N GLU A 8 -10.42 4.34 8.33
CA GLU A 8 -9.51 4.73 9.42
C GLU A 8 -8.42 3.67 9.70
N ASN A 9 -8.70 2.41 9.38
CA ASN A 9 -7.79 1.28 9.55
C ASN A 9 -6.86 1.05 8.35
N PHE A 10 -6.96 1.89 7.32
CA PHE A 10 -6.17 1.77 6.11
C PHE A 10 -5.32 3.01 5.87
N GLU A 11 -4.12 2.79 5.36
CA GLU A 11 -3.28 3.82 4.77
C GLU A 11 -3.57 3.85 3.26
N VAL A 12 -3.73 5.06 2.71
CA VAL A 12 -4.10 5.25 1.30
C VAL A 12 -2.89 5.71 0.50
N PHE A 13 -2.48 4.88 -0.46
CA PHE A 13 -1.43 5.22 -1.42
C PHE A 13 -2.05 5.58 -2.76
N THR A 14 -1.52 6.61 -3.41
CA THR A 14 -1.94 6.98 -4.77
C THR A 14 -0.85 6.55 -5.75
N VAL A 15 -1.21 5.70 -6.72
CA VAL A 15 -0.35 5.21 -7.80
C VAL A 15 -0.83 5.82 -9.12
N ASP A 16 0.12 6.29 -9.94
CA ASP A 16 -0.15 6.87 -11.27
C ASP A 16 -1.23 7.99 -11.29
N GLY A 17 -1.37 8.72 -10.18
CA GLY A 17 -2.28 9.87 -10.04
C GLY A 17 -3.75 9.55 -9.77
N ASP A 18 -4.23 8.40 -10.23
CA ASP A 18 -5.67 8.06 -10.21
C ASP A 18 -6.01 6.77 -9.43
N ILE A 19 -5.01 5.92 -9.15
CA ILE A 19 -5.24 4.62 -8.51
C ILE A 19 -5.04 4.75 -6.99
N LYS A 20 -6.12 4.55 -6.23
CA LYS A 20 -6.07 4.50 -4.77
C LYS A 20 -5.90 3.06 -4.28
N VAL A 21 -4.81 2.80 -3.59
CA VAL A 21 -4.50 1.53 -2.96
C VAL A 21 -4.65 1.67 -1.45
N TYR A 22 -5.56 0.89 -0.86
CA TYR A 22 -5.83 0.88 0.57
C TYR A 22 -5.07 -0.29 1.21
N VAL A 23 -4.11 0.01 2.07
CA VAL A 23 -3.31 -1.00 2.78
C VAL A 23 -3.68 -0.97 4.25
N LYS A 24 -3.98 -2.12 4.86
CA LYS A 24 -4.32 -2.18 6.30
C LYS A 24 -3.12 -1.74 7.14
N LYS A 25 -3.36 -0.87 8.12
CA LYS A 25 -2.31 -0.40 9.05
C LYS A 25 -1.67 -1.54 9.83
N GLU A 26 -2.46 -2.55 10.23
CA GLU A 26 -1.96 -3.76 10.88
C GLU A 26 -0.86 -4.48 10.07
N LEU A 27 -0.97 -4.48 8.73
CA LEU A 27 0.06 -5.07 7.87
C LEU A 27 1.33 -4.23 7.88
N LEU A 28 1.19 -2.90 7.90
CA LEU A 28 2.33 -1.98 7.99
C LEU A 28 3.04 -2.11 9.34
N GLU A 29 2.29 -2.25 10.43
CA GLU A 29 2.83 -2.43 11.78
C GLU A 29 3.50 -3.81 11.96
N ALA A 30 2.94 -4.86 11.34
CA ALA A 30 3.55 -6.19 11.34
C ALA A 30 4.77 -6.30 10.40
N MET A 31 4.95 -5.34 9.49
CA MET A 31 6.10 -5.27 8.60
C MET A 31 7.30 -4.67 9.35
N GLU A 32 8.02 -5.50 10.13
CA GLU A 32 9.31 -5.14 10.78
C GLU A 32 10.25 -4.32 9.86
N ALA A 33 11.00 -3.40 10.48
CA ALA A 33 11.97 -2.48 9.88
C ALA A 33 13.02 -3.21 9.04
N GLY A 34 12.78 -3.23 7.74
CA GLY A 34 13.65 -3.78 6.72
C GLY A 34 12.89 -3.69 5.41
N GLU A 35 13.53 -3.22 4.34
CA GLU A 35 12.88 -2.91 3.07
C GLU A 35 11.99 -4.06 2.58
N LYS A 36 10.68 -3.93 2.83
CA LYS A 36 9.68 -4.90 2.39
C LYS A 36 8.97 -4.31 1.17
N VAL A 37 9.27 -4.85 0.00
CA VAL A 37 8.57 -4.50 -1.24
C VAL A 37 7.26 -5.28 -1.28
N PHE A 38 6.13 -4.59 -1.27
CA PHE A 38 4.82 -5.21 -1.46
C PHE A 38 4.48 -5.23 -2.95
N ARG A 39 4.46 -6.43 -3.55
CA ARG A 39 4.15 -6.63 -4.97
C ARG A 39 2.70 -7.07 -5.16
N PHE A 40 1.96 -6.37 -6.00
CA PHE A 40 0.56 -6.67 -6.32
C PHE A 40 0.27 -6.43 -7.80
N LEU A 41 -0.73 -7.12 -8.32
CA LEU A 41 -1.19 -7.02 -9.71
C LEU A 41 -2.50 -6.23 -9.73
N ILE A 42 -2.55 -5.19 -10.56
CA ILE A 42 -3.80 -4.48 -10.86
C ILE A 42 -4.23 -4.94 -12.26
N PRO A 43 -5.41 -5.58 -12.42
CA PRO A 43 -5.93 -5.93 -13.74
C PRO A 43 -5.95 -4.70 -14.65
N GLU A 44 -5.53 -4.85 -15.92
CA GLU A 44 -5.40 -3.78 -16.92
C GLU A 44 -4.23 -2.79 -16.74
N TYR A 45 -3.60 -2.71 -15.56
CA TYR A 45 -2.49 -1.77 -15.28
C TYR A 45 -1.14 -2.46 -15.03
N GLY A 46 -1.15 -3.76 -14.71
CA GLY A 46 0.06 -4.58 -14.64
C GLY A 46 0.58 -4.77 -13.21
N TRP A 47 1.88 -5.11 -13.11
CA TRP A 47 2.55 -5.35 -11.83
C TRP A 47 3.01 -4.05 -11.20
N HIS A 48 2.63 -3.84 -9.95
CA HIS A 48 3.03 -2.69 -9.16
C HIS A 48 3.75 -3.13 -7.88
N TYR A 49 4.62 -2.23 -7.42
CA TYR A 49 5.46 -2.42 -6.25
C TYR A 49 5.26 -1.22 -5.33
N LEU A 50 4.84 -1.47 -4.11
CA LEU A 50 4.90 -0.49 -3.02
C LEU A 50 6.22 -0.74 -2.27
N VAL A 51 7.12 0.24 -2.34
CA VAL A 51 8.39 0.22 -1.62
C VAL A 51 8.25 1.12 -0.40
N PHE A 52 8.34 0.54 0.79
CA PHE A 52 8.35 1.29 2.03
C PHE A 52 9.79 1.73 2.32
N LEU A 53 10.11 2.99 1.99
CA LEU A 53 11.38 3.61 2.33
C LEU A 53 11.32 4.08 3.79
N ASN A 54 11.86 3.29 4.70
CA ASN A 54 11.96 3.68 6.10
C ASN A 54 13.10 4.70 6.24
N ASN A 55 12.79 5.99 6.28
CA ASN A 55 13.75 7.02 6.69
C ASN A 55 13.82 7.01 8.21
N GLU A 56 14.56 6.06 8.79
CA GLU A 56 15.03 6.23 10.17
C GLU A 56 15.95 7.45 10.21
N LYS A 57 15.60 8.43 11.06
CA LYS A 57 16.40 9.63 11.34
C LYS A 57 16.63 9.74 12.82
#